data_AF-A0A7L4J7H9-F1
#
_entry.id   AF-A0A7L4J7H9-F1
#
_cell.length_a   1.000
_cell.length_b   1.000
_cell.length_c   1.000
_cell.angle_alpha   90.00
_cell.angle_beta   90.00
_cell.angle_gamma   90.00
#
_symmetry.space_group_name_H-M   'P 1'
#
loop_
_entity.id
_entity.type
_entity.pdbx_description
1 polymer ?
#
loop_
_entity_poly.entity_id
_entity_poly.type
_entity_poly.pdbx_seq_one_letter_code
_entity_poly.pdbx_strand_id
1 'polypeptide(L)'
;QADTSWRKERIRDVPLCQEDCEQWWEDCQDAVTCKVNWHKGWNWTTGTNQCPKGAMCQKFKFVFPTAAALCELIWSGSYRYTSHHRGSGRCIQMWFDPTQGNPNVAVAQYYA
;
A
#
# COMPACT_ATOMS: atom_id res chain seq x y z
N GLN A 1 0.80 -8.79 -14.87
CA GLN A 1 -0.12 -9.93 -14.85
C GLN A 1 0.00 -10.65 -13.51
N ALA A 2 -1.09 -11.13 -12.92
CA ALA A 2 -1.09 -11.76 -11.59
C ALA A 2 -1.68 -13.17 -11.59
N ASP A 3 -1.73 -13.82 -12.75
CA ASP A 3 -2.44 -15.07 -12.99
C ASP A 3 -2.05 -16.14 -11.96
N THR A 4 -2.87 -16.22 -10.91
CA THR A 4 -2.65 -17.01 -9.69
C THR A 4 -3.99 -17.63 -9.29
N SER A 5 -3.94 -18.61 -8.39
CA SER A 5 -5.11 -19.40 -7.97
C SER A 5 -6.31 -18.59 -7.45
N TRP A 6 -6.11 -17.33 -7.04
CA TRP A 6 -7.15 -16.50 -6.42
C TRP A 6 -7.42 -15.20 -7.17
N ARG A 7 -6.65 -14.86 -8.23
CA ARG A 7 -6.82 -13.62 -8.98
C ARG A 7 -6.16 -13.65 -10.35
N LYS A 8 -6.86 -13.14 -11.38
CA LYS A 8 -6.37 -13.03 -12.77
C LYS A 8 -5.57 -11.74 -13.02
N GLU A 9 -6.01 -10.64 -12.43
CA GLU A 9 -5.46 -9.29 -12.69
C GLU A 9 -5.01 -8.60 -11.41
N ARG A 10 -4.10 -7.65 -11.50
CA ARG A 10 -3.73 -6.83 -10.34
C ARG A 10 -3.43 -5.41 -10.75
N ILE A 11 -3.59 -4.51 -9.80
CA ILE A 11 -3.03 -3.17 -9.88
C ILE A 11 -1.51 -3.23 -9.73
N ARG A 12 -0.85 -2.31 -10.41
CA ARG A 12 0.59 -2.12 -10.40
C ARG A 12 0.88 -0.63 -10.49
N ASP A 13 1.80 -0.17 -9.65
CA ASP A 13 2.32 1.20 -9.65
C ASP A 13 1.22 2.29 -9.65
N VAL A 14 0.11 2.06 -8.93
CA VAL A 14 -0.95 3.05 -8.77
C VAL A 14 -0.37 4.31 -8.10
N PRO A 15 -0.46 5.50 -8.72
CA PRO A 15 0.20 6.69 -8.22
C PRO A 15 -0.52 7.20 -6.96
N LEU A 16 -0.08 6.80 -5.77
CA LEU A 16 -0.71 7.19 -4.52
C LEU A 16 -0.31 8.64 -4.17
N CYS A 17 -1.29 9.45 -3.77
CA CYS A 17 -1.01 10.82 -3.33
C CYS A 17 -0.07 10.85 -2.13
N GLN A 18 0.75 11.89 -2.08
CA GLN A 18 1.77 12.07 -1.05
C GLN A 18 1.18 11.92 0.36
N GLU A 19 0.13 12.67 0.65
CA GLU A 19 -0.49 12.73 1.98
C GLU A 19 -1.13 11.41 2.40
N ASP A 20 -1.73 10.66 1.46
CA ASP A 20 -2.30 9.34 1.76
C ASP A 20 -1.23 8.35 2.20
N CYS A 21 -0.07 8.39 1.55
CA CYS A 21 1.02 7.49 1.90
C CYS A 21 1.74 7.90 3.19
N GLU A 22 2.00 9.21 3.36
CA GLU A 22 2.66 9.75 4.54
C GLU A 22 1.79 9.57 5.79
N GLN A 23 0.52 9.93 5.75
CA GLN A 23 -0.38 9.77 6.89
C GLN A 23 -0.52 8.29 7.29
N TRP A 24 -0.65 7.39 6.30
CA TRP A 24 -0.71 5.96 6.58
C TRP A 24 0.54 5.48 7.32
N TRP A 25 1.73 5.91 6.89
CA TRP A 25 2.98 5.57 7.56
C TRP A 25 3.07 6.17 8.96
N GLU A 26 2.73 7.45 9.12
CA GLU A 26 2.78 8.17 10.40
C GLU A 26 1.87 7.52 11.45
N ASP A 27 0.65 7.17 11.07
CA ASP A 27 -0.33 6.50 11.94
C ASP A 27 0.14 5.10 12.38
N CYS A 28 0.93 4.42 11.52
CA CYS A 28 1.37 3.05 11.76
C CYS A 28 2.77 2.92 12.35
N GLN A 29 3.59 3.97 12.38
CA GLN A 29 5.04 3.87 12.59
C GLN A 29 5.47 3.15 13.88
N ASP A 30 4.65 3.21 14.93
CA ASP A 30 4.88 2.55 16.23
C ASP A 30 4.12 1.23 16.41
N ALA A 31 3.25 0.85 15.46
CA ALA A 31 2.68 -0.50 15.38
C ALA A 31 3.77 -1.54 15.06
N VAL A 32 3.40 -2.83 15.02
CA VAL A 32 4.36 -3.93 14.90
C VAL A 32 4.06 -4.82 13.71
N THR A 33 5.09 -5.21 12.97
CA THR A 33 5.01 -6.23 11.91
C THR A 33 6.29 -7.04 11.85
N CYS A 34 6.26 -8.19 11.19
CA CYS A 34 7.41 -9.07 11.03
C CYS A 34 7.89 -9.18 9.57
N LYS A 35 7.24 -8.48 8.63
CA LYS A 35 7.51 -8.61 7.20
C LYS A 35 7.31 -7.30 6.44
N VAL A 36 8.19 -7.08 5.46
CA VAL A 36 8.12 -5.96 4.50
C VAL A 36 7.13 -6.21 3.34
N ASN A 37 6.83 -7.47 3.01
CA ASN A 37 5.93 -7.82 1.91
C ASN A 37 4.80 -8.71 2.44
N TRP A 38 3.59 -8.20 2.39
CA TRP A 38 2.39 -8.84 2.92
C TRP A 38 1.62 -9.67 1.87
N HIS A 39 1.99 -9.60 0.59
CA HIS A 39 1.39 -10.49 -0.41
C HIS A 39 1.84 -11.95 -0.29
N LYS A 40 3.03 -12.22 0.25
CA LYS A 40 3.61 -13.58 0.22
C LYS A 40 4.52 -13.92 1.39
N GLY A 41 4.70 -15.22 1.60
CA GLY A 41 5.63 -15.77 2.59
C GLY A 41 5.17 -15.64 4.04
N TRP A 42 3.85 -15.63 4.26
CA TRP A 42 3.25 -15.88 5.57
C TRP A 42 3.21 -17.38 5.86
N ASN A 43 3.20 -17.74 7.13
CA ASN A 43 2.82 -19.08 7.55
C ASN A 43 1.29 -19.18 7.62
N TRP A 44 0.70 -20.15 6.93
CA TRP A 44 -0.76 -20.37 6.86
C TRP A 44 -1.20 -21.70 7.50
N THR A 45 -0.32 -22.42 8.20
CA THR A 45 -0.62 -23.75 8.76
C THR A 45 -1.81 -23.76 9.73
N THR A 46 -2.12 -22.61 10.35
CA THR A 46 -3.24 -22.44 11.29
C THR A 46 -4.52 -21.93 10.63
N GLY A 47 -4.55 -21.78 9.30
CA GLY A 47 -5.67 -21.18 8.56
C GLY A 47 -5.69 -19.64 8.56
N THR A 48 -4.86 -18.99 9.37
CA THR A 48 -4.65 -17.53 9.41
C THR A 48 -3.19 -17.21 9.14
N ASN A 49 -2.88 -16.00 8.65
CA ASN A 49 -1.50 -15.60 8.40
C ASN A 49 -0.75 -15.36 9.71
N GLN A 50 0.36 -16.06 9.88
CA GLN A 50 1.27 -15.95 11.02
C GLN A 50 2.67 -15.60 10.53
N CYS A 51 3.45 -14.93 11.38
CA CYS A 51 4.86 -14.66 11.08
C CYS A 51 5.60 -15.98 10.78
N PRO A 52 6.38 -16.05 9.68
CA PRO A 52 7.14 -17.25 9.36
C PRO A 52 8.25 -17.48 10.40
N LYS A 53 8.71 -18.72 10.51
CA LYS A 53 9.76 -19.10 11.46
C LYS A 53 11.01 -18.21 11.25
N GLY A 54 11.51 -17.64 12.34
CA GLY A 54 12.68 -16.75 12.33
C GLY A 54 12.39 -15.29 12.00
N ALA A 55 11.17 -14.92 11.61
CA ALA A 55 10.79 -13.52 11.46
C ALA A 55 10.42 -12.92 12.83
N MET A 56 11.15 -11.88 13.23
CA MET A 56 10.89 -11.16 14.49
C MET A 56 9.94 -10.00 14.26
N CYS A 57 8.98 -9.83 15.18
CA CYS A 57 8.14 -8.64 15.22
C CYS A 57 8.98 -7.41 15.60
N GLN A 58 8.91 -6.39 14.75
CA GLN A 58 9.61 -5.12 14.91
C GLN A 58 8.64 -3.98 14.66
N LYS A 59 8.95 -2.80 15.20
CA LYS A 59 8.14 -1.61 14.91
C LYS A 59 8.08 -1.36 13.40
N PHE A 60 6.94 -0.90 12.91
CA PHE A 60 6.72 -0.58 11.50
C PHE A 60 7.81 0.31 10.94
N LYS A 61 8.23 1.35 11.68
CA LYS A 61 9.33 2.24 11.24
C LYS A 61 10.68 1.55 11.02
N PHE A 62 10.93 0.39 11.62
CA PHE A 62 12.14 -0.39 11.36
C PHE A 62 11.98 -1.31 10.14
N VAL A 63 10.77 -1.80 9.90
CA VAL A 63 10.47 -2.66 8.73
C VAL A 63 10.24 -1.82 7.46
N PHE A 64 9.66 -0.64 7.61
CA PHE A 64 9.37 0.35 6.58
C PHE A 64 9.98 1.70 7.01
N PRO A 65 11.24 1.99 6.64
CA PRO A 65 11.95 3.18 7.12
C PRO A 65 11.37 4.51 6.63
N THR A 66 10.57 4.49 5.56
CA THR A 66 9.94 5.68 4.96
C THR A 66 8.50 5.36 4.54
N ALA A 67 7.68 6.40 4.33
CA ALA A 67 6.35 6.25 3.77
C ALA A 67 6.37 5.53 2.40
N ALA A 68 7.28 5.93 1.51
CA ALA A 68 7.47 5.26 0.23
C ALA A 68 7.79 3.76 0.40
N ALA A 69 8.66 3.39 1.35
CA ALA A 69 8.94 1.98 1.63
C ALA A 69 7.69 1.21 2.05
N LEU A 70 6.81 1.81 2.86
CA LEU A 70 5.52 1.21 3.22
C LEU A 70 4.66 1.00 1.97
N CYS A 71 4.29 2.09 1.28
CA CYS A 71 3.28 2.05 0.22
C CYS A 71 3.71 1.21 -0.97
N GLU A 72 5.00 1.23 -1.32
CA GLU A 72 5.52 0.51 -2.48
C GLU A 72 5.79 -0.97 -2.18
N LEU A 73 6.26 -1.31 -0.98
CA LEU A 73 6.74 -2.67 -0.70
C LEU A 73 5.68 -3.58 -0.10
N ILE A 74 4.81 -3.05 0.77
CA ILE A 74 3.87 -3.87 1.55
C ILE A 74 2.99 -4.74 0.66
N TRP A 75 2.53 -4.19 -0.46
CA TRP A 75 1.72 -4.88 -1.47
C TRP A 75 2.49 -5.15 -2.76
N SER A 76 3.81 -5.40 -2.69
CA SER A 76 4.62 -5.81 -3.84
C SER A 76 4.47 -4.91 -5.07
N GLY A 77 4.58 -3.59 -4.90
CA GLY A 77 4.44 -2.58 -5.94
C GLY A 77 3.01 -2.42 -6.47
N SER A 78 1.99 -2.65 -5.64
CA SER A 78 0.62 -2.24 -5.99
C SER A 78 0.51 -0.72 -6.14
N TYR A 79 1.15 0.01 -5.21
CA TYR A 79 1.18 1.46 -5.20
C TYR A 79 2.58 1.95 -5.49
N ARG A 80 2.66 3.17 -6.02
CA ARG A 80 3.88 3.94 -6.23
C ARG A 80 3.71 5.25 -5.48
N TYR A 81 4.69 5.61 -4.66
CA TYR A 81 4.68 6.91 -3.98
C TYR A 81 4.87 8.02 -5.02
N THR A 82 4.16 9.14 -4.84
CA THR A 82 4.30 10.31 -5.69
C THR A 82 4.48 11.57 -4.85
N SER A 83 5.08 12.60 -5.44
CA SER A 83 5.12 13.96 -4.87
C SER A 83 3.90 14.80 -5.28
N HIS A 84 2.86 14.17 -5.83
CA HIS A 84 1.63 14.86 -6.18
C HIS A 84 0.73 14.90 -4.95
N HIS A 85 0.26 16.10 -4.65
CA HIS A 85 -0.66 16.35 -3.55
C HIS A 85 -2.09 15.93 -3.90
N ARG A 86 -2.86 15.63 -2.86
CA ARG A 86 -4.32 15.47 -2.92
C ARG A 86 -4.97 16.59 -3.74
N GLY A 87 -5.96 16.25 -4.56
CA GLY A 87 -6.67 17.21 -5.42
C GLY A 87 -5.91 17.69 -6.67
N SER A 88 -4.65 17.31 -6.88
CA SER A 88 -3.88 17.67 -8.08
C SER A 88 -4.42 17.08 -9.39
N GLY A 89 -5.27 16.05 -9.30
CA GLY A 89 -5.70 15.26 -10.46
C GLY A 89 -4.59 14.38 -11.06
N ARG A 90 -3.44 14.24 -10.37
CA ARG A 90 -2.27 13.47 -10.83
C ARG A 90 -1.93 12.27 -9.95
N CYS A 91 -2.69 12.03 -8.88
CA CYS A 91 -2.50 10.90 -7.98
C CYS A 91 -3.84 10.42 -7.45
N ILE A 92 -3.92 9.12 -7.16
CA ILE A 92 -5.06 8.45 -6.57
C ILE A 92 -5.09 8.73 -5.06
N GLN A 93 -6.25 9.14 -4.58
CA GLN A 93 -6.55 9.33 -3.16
C GLN A 93 -7.20 8.08 -2.60
N MET A 94 -6.70 7.57 -1.48
CA MET A 94 -7.33 6.46 -0.75
C MET A 94 -8.50 6.97 0.11
N TRP A 95 -8.40 8.22 0.57
CA TRP A 95 -9.40 8.86 1.40
C TRP A 95 -9.93 10.13 0.74
N PHE A 96 -11.25 10.23 0.58
CA PHE A 96 -11.93 11.42 0.06
C PHE A 96 -13.38 11.47 0.56
N ASP A 97 -13.95 12.67 0.60
CA ASP A 97 -15.35 12.89 0.94
C ASP A 97 -16.24 12.62 -0.29
N PRO A 98 -17.14 11.61 -0.26
CA PRO A 98 -17.97 11.28 -1.40
C PRO A 98 -18.97 12.37 -1.77
N THR A 99 -19.31 13.29 -0.85
CA THR A 99 -20.21 14.41 -1.13
C THR A 99 -19.60 15.44 -2.09
N GLN A 100 -18.27 15.46 -2.20
CA GLN A 100 -17.51 16.30 -3.14
C GLN A 100 -17.19 15.57 -4.46
N GLY A 101 -17.75 14.38 -4.66
CA GLY A 101 -17.49 13.53 -5.83
C GLY A 101 -16.24 12.67 -5.69
N ASN A 102 -16.05 11.74 -6.63
CA ASN A 102 -14.87 10.86 -6.65
C ASN A 102 -13.72 11.52 -7.44
N PRO A 103 -12.65 11.98 -6.77
CA PRO A 103 -11.54 12.68 -7.43
C PRO A 103 -10.69 11.75 -8.31
N ASN A 104 -10.75 10.44 -8.07
CA ASN A 104 -9.95 9.45 -8.80
C ASN A 104 -10.44 9.22 -10.23
N VAL A 105 -11.66 9.68 -10.58
CA VAL A 105 -12.16 9.61 -11.97
C VAL A 105 -11.28 10.44 -12.90
N ALA A 106 -10.97 11.68 -12.53
CA ALA A 106 -10.11 12.56 -13.32
C ALA A 106 -8.67 12.03 -13.43
N VAL A 107 -8.17 11.42 -12.35
CA VAL A 107 -6.84 10.81 -12.31
C VAL A 107 -6.78 9.60 -13.25
N ALA A 108 -7.79 8.72 -13.20
CA ALA A 108 -7.86 7.57 -14.09
C ALA A 108 -7.93 8.00 -15.56
N GLN A 109 -8.71 9.02 -15.88
CA GLN A 109 -8.79 9.59 -17.23
C GLN A 109 -7.46 10.21 -17.68
N TYR A 110 -6.69 10.81 -16.77
CA TYR A 110 -5.39 11.38 -17.08
C TYR A 110 -4.34 10.32 -17.44
N TYR A 111 -4.42 9.12 -16.86
CA TYR A 111 -3.46 8.02 -17.09
C TYR A 111 -3.94 6.91 -18.05
N ALA A 112 -5.17 7.01 -18.57
CA ALA A 112 -5.75 6.06 -19.52
C ALA A 112 -5.16 6.23 -20.93
#